data_AF-A0A946TG80-F1
#
_entry.id   AF-A0A946TG80-F1
#
_cell.length_a   1.000
_cell.length_b   1.000
_cell.length_c   1.000
_cell.angle_alpha   90.00
_cell.angle_beta   90.00
_cell.angle_gamma   90.00
#
_symmetry.space_group_name_H-M   'P 1'
#
loop_
_entity.id
_entity.type
_entity.pdbx_description
1 polymer ?
#
loop_
_entity_poly.entity_id
_entity_poly.type
_entity_poly.pdbx_seq_one_letter_code
_entity_poly.pdbx_strand_id
1 'polypeptide(L)'
;MIIELSSEQQALFEYIEQSQSNVFVTGRAGTGKSTLLSHLTANTEKSFAVCAPTGVAALNVGGVTIHSLFTFPLGLLGEVEIARHLSRRTREVLRALDMLVIDEVSMVSADLMDAIDRALRIARGRKNEPFGGAQIVMFGDPYQLAPVPPRDPAERTYIAENYQSLWFFDAHVWRNTDLERFELSEIFRQSDADFKE
;
A
#
# COMPACT_ATOMS: atom_id res chain seq x y z
N MET A 1 -19.48 -8.18 -14.96
CA MET A 1 -18.58 -7.98 -16.11
C MET A 1 -17.36 -8.83 -15.81
N ILE A 2 -17.04 -9.83 -16.63
CA ILE A 2 -15.85 -10.66 -16.40
C ILE A 2 -14.66 -9.77 -16.79
N ILE A 3 -13.79 -9.47 -15.82
CA ILE A 3 -12.57 -8.71 -16.07
C ILE A 3 -11.57 -9.71 -16.64
N GLU A 4 -11.24 -9.59 -17.92
CA GLU A 4 -10.22 -10.42 -18.56
C GLU A 4 -8.85 -9.80 -18.29
N LEU A 5 -7.98 -10.55 -17.59
CA LEU A 5 -6.60 -10.14 -17.31
C LEU A 5 -5.69 -10.49 -18.48
N SER A 6 -4.67 -9.68 -18.72
CA SER A 6 -3.58 -10.11 -19.61
C SER A 6 -2.72 -11.20 -18.96
N SER A 7 -1.90 -11.89 -19.76
CA SER A 7 -1.01 -12.94 -19.25
C SER A 7 -0.07 -12.44 -18.14
N GLU A 8 0.42 -11.20 -18.25
CA GLU A 8 1.27 -10.55 -17.22
C GLU A 8 0.48 -10.34 -15.91
N GLN A 9 -0.74 -9.81 -16.01
CA GLN A 9 -1.61 -9.54 -14.86
C GLN A 9 -2.07 -10.85 -14.20
N GLN A 10 -2.39 -11.88 -14.99
CA GLN A 10 -2.80 -13.20 -14.50
C GLN A 10 -1.66 -13.87 -13.73
N ALA A 11 -0.44 -13.87 -14.28
CA ALA A 11 0.74 -14.42 -13.60
C ALA A 11 1.04 -13.68 -12.28
N LEU A 12 0.88 -12.35 -12.26
CA LEU A 12 1.07 -11.56 -11.05
C LEU A 12 -0.02 -11.82 -10.01
N PHE A 13 -1.28 -12.00 -10.43
CA PHE A 13 -2.36 -12.41 -9.53
C PHE A 13 -2.05 -13.75 -8.88
N GLU A 14 -1.67 -14.77 -9.66
CA GLU A 14 -1.30 -16.09 -9.14
C GLU A 14 -0.09 -16.02 -8.20
N TYR A 15 0.91 -15.20 -8.53
CA TYR A 15 2.07 -14.96 -7.68
C TYR A 15 1.67 -14.34 -6.34
N ILE A 16 0.83 -13.31 -6.34
CA ILE A 16 0.33 -12.67 -5.12
C ILE A 16 -0.45 -13.69 -4.29
N GLU A 17 -1.29 -14.53 -4.91
CA GLU A 17 -2.11 -15.51 -4.20
C GLU A 17 -1.27 -16.61 -3.55
N GLN A 18 -0.25 -17.12 -4.24
CA GLN A 18 0.54 -18.28 -3.79
C GLN A 18 1.73 -17.92 -2.90
N SER A 19 2.17 -16.66 -2.90
CA SER A 19 3.31 -16.20 -2.09
C SER A 19 2.88 -15.49 -0.80
N GLN A 20 3.86 -15.18 0.05
CA GLN A 20 3.74 -14.24 1.17
C GLN A 20 4.64 -13.01 0.96
N SER A 21 5.18 -12.83 -0.26
CA SER A 21 6.07 -11.72 -0.58
C SER A 21 5.32 -10.40 -0.60
N ASN A 22 5.97 -9.34 -0.12
CA ASN A 22 5.45 -7.98 -0.29
C ASN A 22 5.67 -7.54 -1.73
N VAL A 23 4.63 -7.01 -2.34
CA VAL A 23 4.59 -6.70 -3.77
C VAL A 23 4.30 -5.22 -3.97
N PHE A 24 5.09 -4.56 -4.81
CA PHE A 24 4.81 -3.24 -5.34
C PHE A 24 4.53 -3.32 -6.84
N VAL A 25 3.26 -3.11 -7.20
CA VAL A 25 2.78 -3.04 -8.57
C VAL A 25 2.80 -1.60 -9.06
N THR A 26 3.63 -1.35 -10.05
CA THR A 26 3.75 -0.06 -10.74
C THR A 26 3.45 -0.19 -12.22
N GLY A 27 3.46 0.93 -12.94
CA GLY A 27 3.22 1.01 -14.37
C GLY A 27 2.55 2.33 -14.71
N ARG A 28 2.65 2.76 -15.97
CA ARG A 28 2.11 4.06 -16.41
C ARG A 28 0.58 4.08 -16.35
N ALA A 29 -0.01 5.26 -16.54
CA ALA A 29 -1.46 5.38 -16.69
C ALA A 29 -1.97 4.51 -17.87
N GLY A 30 -3.03 3.73 -17.64
CA GLY A 30 -3.60 2.86 -18.67
C GLY A 30 -2.97 1.47 -18.80
N THR A 31 -2.06 1.06 -17.89
CA THR A 31 -1.49 -0.30 -17.87
C THR A 31 -2.31 -1.34 -17.11
N GLY A 32 -3.54 -0.99 -16.71
CA GLY A 32 -4.47 -1.92 -16.07
C GLY A 32 -4.21 -2.22 -14.59
N LYS A 33 -3.47 -1.38 -13.85
CA LYS A 33 -3.31 -1.51 -12.38
C LYS A 33 -4.65 -1.65 -11.65
N SER A 34 -5.61 -0.76 -11.92
CA SER A 34 -6.94 -0.80 -11.30
C SER A 34 -7.72 -2.05 -11.72
N THR A 35 -7.49 -2.57 -12.92
CA THR A 35 -8.07 -3.82 -13.42
C THR A 35 -7.56 -5.01 -12.59
N LEU A 36 -6.24 -5.10 -12.40
CA LEU A 36 -5.61 -6.12 -11.57
C LEU A 36 -6.04 -6.02 -10.10
N LEU A 37 -6.07 -4.81 -9.52
CA LEU A 37 -6.57 -4.61 -8.15
C LEU A 37 -8.02 -5.07 -8.02
N SER A 38 -8.90 -4.66 -8.94
CA SER A 38 -10.31 -5.08 -8.94
C SER A 38 -10.43 -6.60 -9.01
N HIS A 39 -9.67 -7.25 -9.88
CA HIS A 39 -9.65 -8.70 -9.99
C HIS A 39 -9.12 -9.37 -8.71
N LEU A 40 -8.02 -8.86 -8.14
CA LEU A 40 -7.44 -9.38 -6.90
C LEU A 40 -8.47 -9.35 -5.76
N THR A 41 -9.12 -8.21 -5.56
CA THR A 41 -10.13 -8.05 -4.49
C THR A 41 -11.39 -8.89 -4.70
N ALA A 42 -11.71 -9.25 -5.94
CA ALA A 42 -12.87 -10.07 -6.26
C ALA A 42 -12.60 -11.58 -6.18
N ASN A 43 -11.33 -12.01 -6.29
CA ASN A 43 -11.00 -13.42 -6.50
C ASN A 43 -9.94 -13.99 -5.52
N THR A 44 -9.30 -13.18 -4.67
CA THR A 44 -8.35 -13.69 -3.68
C THR A 44 -9.06 -14.54 -2.62
N GLU A 45 -8.43 -15.63 -2.18
CA GLU A 45 -8.93 -16.46 -1.07
C GLU A 45 -8.40 -15.98 0.29
N LYS A 46 -7.43 -15.06 0.29
CA LYS A 46 -6.82 -14.49 1.50
C LYS A 46 -7.79 -13.57 2.23
N SER A 47 -7.72 -13.55 3.57
CA SER A 47 -8.42 -12.51 4.34
C SER A 47 -7.74 -11.17 4.10
N PHE A 48 -8.43 -10.21 3.48
CA PHE A 48 -7.80 -8.95 3.07
C PHE A 48 -8.55 -7.70 3.51
N ALA A 49 -7.84 -6.57 3.49
CA ALA A 49 -8.41 -5.23 3.54
C ALA A 49 -7.76 -4.36 2.46
N VAL A 50 -8.53 -3.44 1.89
CA VAL A 50 -8.06 -2.46 0.90
C VAL A 50 -8.10 -1.08 1.51
N CYS A 51 -7.00 -0.35 1.38
CA CYS A 51 -6.93 1.03 1.83
C CYS A 51 -6.18 1.93 0.86
N ALA A 52 -6.36 3.24 1.03
CA ALA A 52 -5.69 4.26 0.24
C ALA A 52 -5.38 5.51 1.09
N PRO A 53 -4.47 6.39 0.66
CA PRO A 53 -4.09 7.58 1.44
C PRO A 53 -5.17 8.67 1.47
N THR A 54 -6.01 8.77 0.44
CA THR A 54 -7.06 9.79 0.34
C THR A 54 -8.46 9.17 0.27
N GLY A 55 -9.49 9.94 0.66
CA GLY A 55 -10.88 9.48 0.63
C GLY A 55 -11.39 9.16 -0.77
N VAL A 56 -10.99 9.94 -1.78
CA VAL A 56 -11.37 9.70 -3.18
C VAL A 56 -10.73 8.41 -3.70
N ALA A 57 -9.44 8.21 -3.45
CA ALA A 57 -8.76 6.97 -3.84
C ALA A 57 -9.38 5.75 -3.13
N ALA A 58 -9.66 5.86 -1.83
CA ALA A 58 -10.29 4.78 -1.06
C ALA A 58 -11.66 4.41 -1.63
N LEU A 59 -12.49 5.40 -1.98
CA LEU A 59 -13.79 5.17 -2.59
C LEU A 59 -13.67 4.45 -3.95
N ASN A 60 -12.70 4.82 -4.77
CA ASN A 60 -12.51 4.24 -6.11
C ASN A 60 -12.18 2.74 -6.07
N VAL A 61 -11.51 2.28 -5.01
CA VAL A 61 -11.17 0.86 -4.81
C VAL A 61 -12.11 0.13 -3.85
N GLY A 62 -13.23 0.76 -3.47
CA GLY A 62 -14.18 0.18 -2.52
C GLY A 62 -13.59 -0.08 -1.13
N GLY A 63 -12.53 0.63 -0.77
CA GLY A 63 -11.81 0.49 0.49
C GLY A 63 -12.07 1.63 1.46
N VAL A 64 -11.16 1.79 2.42
CA VAL A 64 -11.16 2.87 3.41
C VAL A 64 -9.85 3.63 3.39
N THR A 65 -9.78 4.81 4.02
CA THR A 65 -8.50 5.49 4.15
C THR A 65 -7.57 4.74 5.10
N ILE A 66 -6.25 4.83 4.90
CA ILE A 66 -5.24 4.26 5.82
C ILE A 66 -5.50 4.77 7.26
N HIS A 67 -5.73 6.07 7.41
CA HIS A 67 -6.03 6.67 8.70
C HIS A 67 -7.29 6.09 9.36
N SER A 68 -8.34 5.80 8.59
CA SER A 68 -9.57 5.18 9.09
C SER A 68 -9.34 3.71 9.48
N LEU A 69 -8.68 2.92 8.64
CA LEU A 69 -8.41 1.51 8.89
C LEU A 69 -7.59 1.29 10.16
N PHE A 70 -6.53 2.07 10.32
CA PHE A 70 -5.60 1.93 11.44
C PHE A 70 -5.92 2.86 12.61
N THR A 71 -6.97 3.68 12.52
CA THR A 71 -7.33 4.69 13.53
C THR A 71 -6.17 5.64 13.85
N PHE A 72 -5.30 5.94 12.87
CA PHE A 72 -4.15 6.81 13.08
C PHE A 72 -4.57 8.27 13.30
N PRO A 73 -3.91 8.99 14.22
CA PRO A 73 -4.00 10.45 14.25
C PRO A 73 -3.38 11.05 12.99
N LEU A 74 -3.73 12.30 12.68
CA LEU A 74 -3.09 13.06 11.60
C LEU A 74 -1.76 13.64 12.07
N GLY A 75 -0.85 13.86 11.13
CA GLY A 75 0.51 14.37 11.39
C GLY A 75 1.53 13.25 11.46
N LEU A 76 2.68 13.55 12.06
CA LEU A 76 3.77 12.59 12.21
C LEU A 76 3.41 11.43 13.16
N LEU A 77 3.75 10.19 12.77
CA LEU A 77 3.42 8.96 13.50
C LEU A 77 4.62 8.29 14.17
N GLY A 78 5.85 8.62 13.77
CA GLY A 78 7.08 8.03 14.31
C GLY A 78 7.18 8.10 15.84
N GLU A 79 6.74 9.20 16.45
CA GLU A 79 6.74 9.40 17.91
C GLU A 79 5.42 9.01 18.59
N VAL A 80 4.39 8.65 17.83
CA VAL A 80 3.06 8.32 18.36
C VAL A 80 3.07 6.92 18.97
N GLU A 81 2.44 6.78 20.15
CA GLU A 81 2.17 5.48 20.76
C GLU A 81 0.98 4.80 20.08
N ILE A 82 1.23 4.19 18.92
CA ILE A 82 0.23 3.54 18.05
C ILE A 82 -0.74 2.63 18.82
N ALA A 83 -0.25 1.89 19.82
CA ALA A 83 -1.06 0.97 20.61
C ALA A 83 -2.27 1.64 21.29
N ARG A 84 -2.18 2.93 21.67
CA ARG A 84 -3.27 3.68 22.31
C ARG A 84 -4.41 4.02 21.35
N HIS A 85 -4.11 4.11 20.06
CA HIS A 85 -5.08 4.45 19.03
C HIS A 85 -5.82 3.22 18.50
N LEU A 86 -5.17 2.05 18.53
CA LEU A 86 -5.78 0.80 18.07
C LEU A 86 -6.86 0.30 19.04
N SER A 87 -8.11 0.61 18.71
CA SER A 87 -9.29 0.08 19.42
C SER A 87 -9.31 -1.45 19.41
N ARG A 88 -10.07 -2.06 20.34
CA ARG A 88 -10.24 -3.53 20.38
C ARG A 88 -10.74 -4.08 19.04
N ARG A 89 -11.75 -3.44 18.44
CA ARG A 89 -12.30 -3.83 17.14
C ARG A 89 -11.25 -3.71 16.04
N THR A 90 -10.49 -2.61 16.02
CA THR A 90 -9.40 -2.40 15.05
C THR A 90 -8.37 -3.53 15.15
N ARG A 91 -7.96 -3.88 16.38
CA ARG A 91 -7.01 -4.99 16.61
C ARG A 91 -7.56 -6.34 16.14
N GLU A 92 -8.84 -6.62 16.36
CA GLU A 92 -9.48 -7.85 15.89
C GLU A 92 -9.50 -7.93 14.36
N VAL A 93 -9.84 -6.83 13.67
CA VAL A 93 -9.78 -6.75 12.20
C VAL A 93 -8.35 -6.97 11.70
N LEU A 94 -7.39 -6.17 12.19
CA LEU A 94 -5.99 -6.25 11.74
C LEU A 94 -5.34 -7.59 12.07
N ARG A 95 -5.79 -8.27 13.13
CA ARG A 95 -5.30 -9.61 13.48
C ARG A 95 -5.66 -10.68 12.46
N ALA A 96 -6.84 -10.55 11.87
CA ALA A 96 -7.40 -11.50 10.93
C ALA A 96 -6.92 -11.29 9.48
N LEU A 97 -6.20 -10.21 9.18
CA LEU A 97 -5.70 -9.95 7.84
C LEU A 97 -4.53 -10.87 7.49
N ASP A 98 -4.64 -11.56 6.36
CA ASP A 98 -3.54 -12.24 5.68
C ASP A 98 -2.84 -11.28 4.71
N MET A 99 -3.61 -10.39 4.07
CA MET A 99 -3.12 -9.40 3.10
C MET A 99 -3.64 -7.99 3.40
N LEU A 100 -2.79 -6.98 3.25
CA LEU A 100 -3.18 -5.58 3.16
C LEU A 100 -2.90 -5.06 1.75
N VAL A 101 -3.93 -4.57 1.08
CA VAL A 101 -3.81 -3.89 -0.21
C VAL A 101 -3.79 -2.37 0.01
N ILE A 102 -2.79 -1.69 -0.55
CA ILE A 102 -2.64 -0.23 -0.49
C ILE A 102 -2.67 0.32 -1.92
N ASP A 103 -3.72 1.06 -2.27
CA ASP A 103 -3.78 1.81 -3.53
C ASP A 103 -3.18 3.21 -3.37
N GLU A 104 -2.71 3.79 -4.48
CA GLU A 104 -2.01 5.08 -4.54
C GLU A 104 -0.83 5.17 -3.55
N VAL A 105 -0.05 4.09 -3.42
CA VAL A 105 1.08 3.99 -2.48
C VAL A 105 2.13 5.09 -2.66
N SER A 106 2.24 5.66 -3.86
CA SER A 106 3.17 6.76 -4.12
C SER A 106 2.88 8.01 -3.27
N MET A 107 1.66 8.17 -2.76
CA MET A 107 1.32 9.26 -1.84
C MET A 107 1.58 8.91 -0.36
N VAL A 108 1.97 7.68 -0.05
CA VAL A 108 2.25 7.20 1.30
C VAL A 108 3.68 7.58 1.69
N SER A 109 3.83 8.19 2.86
CA SER A 109 5.15 8.54 3.37
C SER A 109 5.86 7.35 4.02
N ALA A 110 7.20 7.40 4.09
CA ALA A 110 8.02 6.42 4.81
C ALA A 110 7.55 6.25 6.27
N ASP A 111 7.28 7.36 6.96
CA ASP A 111 6.75 7.40 8.32
C ASP A 111 5.39 6.69 8.46
N LEU A 112 4.48 6.93 7.51
CA LEU A 112 3.17 6.27 7.50
C LEU A 112 3.31 4.76 7.23
N MET A 113 4.25 4.35 6.37
CA MET A 113 4.53 2.93 6.11
C MET A 113 5.07 2.22 7.36
N ASP A 114 6.01 2.84 8.08
CA ASP A 114 6.50 2.28 9.35
C ASP A 114 5.43 2.29 10.45
N ALA A 115 4.49 3.24 10.44
CA ALA A 115 3.34 3.21 11.33
C ALA A 115 2.40 2.03 11.03
N ILE A 116 2.17 1.70 9.76
CA ILE A 116 1.41 0.52 9.32
C ILE A 116 2.09 -0.76 9.85
N ASP A 117 3.41 -0.90 9.65
CA ASP A 117 4.20 -2.03 10.18
C ASP A 117 4.02 -2.17 11.70
N ARG A 118 4.27 -1.09 12.45
CA ARG A 118 4.12 -1.08 13.91
C ARG A 118 2.71 -1.48 14.34
N ALA A 119 1.68 -0.96 13.67
CA ALA A 119 0.28 -1.26 13.99
C ALA A 119 -0.07 -2.74 13.79
N LEU A 120 0.36 -3.33 12.66
CA LEU A 120 0.13 -4.74 12.37
C LEU A 120 0.88 -5.65 13.34
N ARG A 121 2.16 -5.36 13.63
CA ARG A 121 2.94 -6.09 14.66
C ARG A 121 2.24 -6.11 16.01
N ILE A 122 1.69 -4.97 16.43
CA ILE A 122 0.94 -4.84 17.69
C ILE A 122 -0.36 -5.64 17.64
N ALA A 123 -1.18 -5.47 16.61
CA ALA A 123 -2.49 -6.11 16.50
C ALA A 123 -2.41 -7.64 16.39
N ARG A 124 -1.41 -8.13 15.63
CA ARG A 124 -1.13 -9.56 15.40
C ARG A 124 -0.32 -10.21 16.51
N GLY A 125 0.27 -9.41 17.42
CA GLY A 125 1.09 -9.92 18.52
C GLY A 125 2.45 -10.48 18.08
N ARG A 126 2.92 -10.10 16.89
CA ARG A 126 4.16 -10.61 16.27
C ARG A 126 5.18 -9.48 16.13
N LYS A 127 5.84 -9.14 17.23
CA LYS A 127 6.70 -7.93 17.34
C LYS A 127 7.94 -7.93 16.44
N ASN A 128 8.45 -9.12 16.11
CA ASN A 128 9.71 -9.28 15.37
C ASN A 128 9.48 -9.66 13.91
N GLU A 129 8.22 -9.77 13.47
CA GLU A 129 7.87 -10.11 12.10
C GLU A 129 7.39 -8.83 11.39
N PRO A 130 8.03 -8.41 10.28
CA PRO A 130 7.55 -7.30 9.47
C PRO A 130 6.05 -7.42 9.17
N PHE A 131 5.33 -6.31 9.34
CA PHE A 131 3.88 -6.23 9.18
C PHE A 131 3.09 -7.28 10.00
N GLY A 132 3.68 -7.79 11.08
CA GLY A 132 3.12 -8.89 11.86
C GLY A 132 2.86 -10.17 11.03
N GLY A 133 3.60 -10.37 9.93
CA GLY A 133 3.42 -11.47 8.99
C GLY A 133 2.28 -11.29 8.00
N ALA A 134 1.72 -10.07 7.86
CA ALA A 134 0.78 -9.77 6.78
C ALA A 134 1.53 -9.52 5.48
N GLN A 135 1.00 -10.06 4.38
CA GLN A 135 1.48 -9.71 3.05
C GLN A 135 1.03 -8.29 2.70
N ILE A 136 1.95 -7.45 2.23
CA ILE A 136 1.64 -6.10 1.78
C ILE A 136 1.67 -6.05 0.25
N VAL A 137 0.54 -5.70 -0.36
CA VAL A 137 0.42 -5.52 -1.82
C VAL A 137 0.08 -4.07 -2.10
N MET A 138 0.93 -3.39 -2.88
CA MET A 138 0.86 -1.94 -3.07
C MET A 138 0.71 -1.62 -4.55
N PHE A 139 -0.19 -0.71 -4.88
CA PHE A 139 -0.41 -0.21 -6.23
C PHE A 139 -0.10 1.28 -6.27
N GLY A 140 0.58 1.74 -7.31
CA GLY A 140 0.81 3.16 -7.52
C GLY A 140 1.71 3.46 -8.71
N ASP A 141 1.93 4.74 -8.98
CA ASP A 141 2.89 5.21 -9.97
C ASP A 141 3.70 6.37 -9.37
N PRO A 142 4.99 6.17 -9.00
CA PRO A 142 5.81 7.21 -8.39
C PRO A 142 6.03 8.43 -9.30
N TYR A 143 5.78 8.30 -10.60
CA TYR A 143 5.88 9.40 -11.56
C TYR A 143 4.61 10.26 -11.63
N GLN A 144 3.50 9.86 -11.00
CA GLN A 144 2.25 10.63 -11.01
C GLN A 144 2.10 11.53 -9.79
N LEU A 145 2.12 10.95 -8.58
CA LEU A 145 1.90 11.69 -7.34
C LEU A 145 2.93 11.27 -6.30
N ALA A 146 3.65 12.27 -5.76
CA ALA A 146 4.61 12.10 -4.67
C ALA A 146 3.92 12.27 -3.31
N PRO A 147 4.52 11.76 -2.21
CA PRO A 147 4.03 12.05 -0.87
C PRO A 147 4.10 13.56 -0.60
N VAL A 148 3.06 14.11 0.04
CA VAL A 148 3.01 15.54 0.35
C VAL A 148 3.94 15.84 1.52
N PRO A 149 4.91 16.76 1.38
CA PRO A 149 5.78 17.13 2.49
C PRO A 149 4.99 17.73 3.66
N PRO A 150 5.38 17.46 4.91
CA PRO A 150 4.77 18.10 6.07
C PRO A 150 4.83 19.63 5.97
N ARG A 151 3.77 20.31 6.45
CA ARG A 151 3.74 21.78 6.49
C ARG A 151 4.46 22.34 7.71
N ASP A 152 4.47 21.59 8.81
CA ASP A 152 5.15 21.98 10.04
C ASP A 152 6.67 21.82 9.89
N PRO A 153 7.47 22.89 10.12
CA PRO A 153 8.93 22.81 10.09
C PRO A 153 9.53 21.75 11.03
N ALA A 154 8.93 21.49 12.19
CA ALA A 154 9.40 20.48 13.12
C ALA A 154 9.22 19.06 12.54
N GLU A 155 8.05 18.78 11.94
CA GLU A 155 7.80 17.50 11.25
C GLU A 155 8.74 17.31 10.06
N ARG A 156 9.02 18.38 9.29
CA ARG A 156 9.99 18.32 8.19
C ARG A 156 11.39 17.99 8.68
N THR A 157 11.81 18.58 9.79
CA THR A 157 13.12 18.32 10.40
C THR A 157 13.21 16.87 10.85
N TYR A 158 12.17 16.37 11.54
CA TYR A 158 12.09 14.97 11.94
C TYR A 158 12.25 14.02 10.74
N ILE A 159 11.51 14.23 9.65
CA ILE A 159 11.63 13.37 8.47
C ILE A 159 13.05 13.39 7.92
N ALA A 160 13.67 14.56 7.79
CA ALA A 160 15.02 14.70 7.24
C ALA A 160 16.10 14.04 8.13
N GLU A 161 15.88 13.98 9.44
CA GLU A 161 16.80 13.34 10.39
C GLU A 161 16.63 11.83 10.48
N ASN A 162 15.42 11.30 10.22
CA ASN A 162 15.09 9.90 10.43
C ASN A 162 15.01 9.07 9.13
N TYR A 163 14.63 9.67 8.01
CA TYR A 163 14.42 8.96 6.74
C TYR A 163 15.31 9.50 5.63
N GLN A 164 15.70 8.62 4.69
CA GLN A 164 16.45 9.03 3.50
C GLN A 164 15.63 9.92 2.57
N SER A 165 14.32 9.66 2.50
CA SER A 165 13.35 10.51 1.82
C SER A 165 11.95 10.31 2.39
N LEU A 166 10.98 11.04 1.85
CA LEU A 166 9.56 10.85 2.19
C LEU A 166 8.96 9.58 1.58
N TRP A 167 9.59 8.95 0.58
CA TRP A 167 8.96 7.90 -0.20
C TRP A 167 8.77 6.61 0.61
N PHE A 168 7.63 5.93 0.43
CA PHE A 168 7.30 4.69 1.17
C PHE A 168 8.39 3.62 1.11
N PHE A 169 9.16 3.54 0.02
CA PHE A 169 10.23 2.56 -0.16
C PHE A 169 11.48 2.85 0.68
N ASP A 170 11.58 4.04 1.30
CA ASP A 170 12.65 4.38 2.25
C ASP A 170 12.26 4.15 3.72
N ALA A 171 11.09 3.55 3.97
CA ALA A 171 10.66 3.13 5.30
C ALA A 171 11.62 2.09 5.91
N HIS A 172 11.77 2.09 7.24
CA HIS A 172 12.72 1.22 7.93
C HIS A 172 12.32 -0.26 7.90
N VAL A 173 11.02 -0.57 7.78
CA VAL A 173 10.53 -1.94 7.68
C VAL A 173 11.23 -2.73 6.57
N TRP A 174 11.52 -2.10 5.43
CA TRP A 174 12.17 -2.73 4.27
C TRP A 174 13.63 -3.15 4.51
N ARG A 175 14.24 -2.72 5.62
CA ARG A 175 15.57 -3.24 6.03
C ARG A 175 15.50 -4.68 6.54
N ASN A 176 14.31 -5.17 6.86
CA ASN A 176 14.08 -6.48 7.48
C ASN A 176 13.18 -7.38 6.63
N THR A 177 12.77 -6.95 5.44
CA THR A 177 11.94 -7.72 4.51
C THR A 177 12.16 -7.22 3.10
N ASP A 178 12.04 -8.12 2.12
CA ASP A 178 12.09 -7.75 0.72
C ASP A 178 10.79 -7.10 0.25
N LEU A 179 10.94 -6.21 -0.73
CA LEU A 179 9.87 -5.60 -1.49
C LEU A 179 10.09 -5.89 -2.97
N GLU A 180 9.23 -6.71 -3.56
CA GLU A 180 9.34 -7.09 -4.95
C GLU A 180 8.56 -6.14 -5.86
N ARG A 181 9.25 -5.52 -6.81
CA ARG A 181 8.66 -4.59 -7.76
C ARG A 181 8.24 -5.31 -9.04
N PHE A 182 6.98 -5.12 -9.43
CA PHE A 182 6.43 -5.55 -10.71
C PHE A 182 5.94 -4.33 -11.47
N GLU A 183 6.46 -4.11 -12.68
CA GLU A 183 6.07 -2.99 -13.53
C GLU A 183 5.23 -3.50 -14.71
N LEU A 184 3.93 -3.19 -14.68
CA LEU A 184 3.02 -3.51 -15.77
C LEU A 184 3.37 -2.66 -16.99
N SER A 185 3.68 -3.32 -18.10
CA SER A 185 4.23 -2.70 -19.30
C SER A 185 3.21 -2.55 -20.43
N GLU A 186 2.19 -3.41 -20.46
CA GLU A 186 1.16 -3.43 -21.50
C GLU A 186 0.18 -2.25 -21.35
N ILE A 187 0.06 -1.41 -22.39
CA ILE A 187 -0.80 -0.22 -22.38
C ILE A 187 -2.11 -0.53 -23.12
N PHE A 188 -3.23 -0.57 -22.38
CA PHE A 188 -4.56 -0.83 -22.95
C PHE A 188 -5.28 0.44 -23.43
N ARG A 189 -4.79 1.63 -23.04
CA ARG A 189 -5.40 2.92 -23.38
C ARG A 189 -5.17 3.34 -24.84
N GLN A 190 -4.15 2.79 -25.50
CA GLN A 190 -3.75 3.19 -26.85
C GLN A 190 -4.19 2.16 -27.90
N SER A 191 -5.49 2.17 -28.23
CA SER A 191 -5.97 1.66 -29.52
C SER A 191 -5.91 2.71 -30.63
N ASP A 192 -5.61 3.98 -30.31
CA ASP A 192 -5.44 5.03 -31.30
C ASP A 192 -3.94 5.22 -31.60
N ALA A 193 -3.53 4.74 -32.78
CA ALA A 193 -2.17 4.84 -33.31
C ALA A 193 -1.75 6.28 -33.69
N ASP A 194 -2.58 7.29 -33.42
CA ASP A 194 -2.43 8.65 -33.98
C ASP A 194 -1.82 9.69 -33.03
N PHE A 195 -1.34 9.31 -31.83
CA PHE A 195 -0.61 10.23 -30.95
C PHE A 195 0.83 9.75 -30.70
N LYS A 196 1.66 9.89 -31.74
CA LYS A 196 3.12 9.98 -31.65
C LYS A 196 3.61 11.13 -32.54
N GLU A 197 3.48 12.36 -32.06
CA GLU A 197 4.34 13.50 -32.43
C GLU A 197 4.68 14.32 -31.17
#